data_AF-A0A2H5WPN3-F1
#
_entry.id   AF-A0A2H5WPN3-F1
#
_cell.length_a   1.000
_cell.length_b   1.000
_cell.length_c   1.000
_cell.angle_alpha   90.00
_cell.angle_beta   90.00
_cell.angle_gamma   90.00
#
_symmetry.space_group_name_H-M   'P 1'
#
loop_
_entity.id
_entity.type
_entity.pdbx_description
1 polymer ?
#
loop_
_entity_poly.entity_id
_entity_poly.type
_entity_poly.pdbx_seq_one_letter_code
_entity_poly.pdbx_strand_id
1 'polypeptide(L)'
;MRGFDVPVIGYTVPGRGAVVGIHSFGGTTGDDIVLLFYNPNGSREWAYRYTSAYYDDYLLSMAHDAQNRLYALTTSVLWANDRLEQVSMRLLRFSPNGTLEQDMVVPTGHTSSRGLSLRGVLGINAAGQPIVAYAHPPFLTRLTRAGSVLWGMRLPMEPQALFVEPQGALLVAGSAFPEDPHAEARYLLVVKYTPSADLNGDGVVDDADLLQVLLEFGTEGETVADLNGDGVVDDADLIAVLFQFGS
;
A
#
# COMPACT_ATOMS: atom_id res chain seq x y z
N MET A 1 -1.23 33.93 0.83
CA MET A 1 -2.48 33.48 0.16
C MET A 1 -3.45 32.99 1.22
N ARG A 2 -4.77 33.05 0.99
CA ARG A 2 -5.73 32.30 1.82
C ARG A 2 -5.58 30.81 1.46
N GLY A 3 -5.45 29.96 2.47
CA GLY A 3 -5.43 28.51 2.28
C GLY A 3 -6.76 27.99 1.73
N PHE A 4 -6.76 26.76 1.23
CA PHE A 4 -7.97 26.07 0.77
C PHE A 4 -7.91 24.59 1.16
N ASP A 5 -9.08 23.98 1.34
CA ASP A 5 -9.22 22.57 1.71
C ASP A 5 -10.06 21.85 0.65
N VAL A 6 -9.54 20.76 0.09
CA VAL A 6 -10.22 19.94 -0.92
C VAL A 6 -10.32 18.49 -0.43
N PRO A 7 -11.53 17.95 -0.21
CA PRO A 7 -11.70 16.52 -0.02
C PRO A 7 -11.22 15.76 -1.26
N VAL A 8 -10.28 14.83 -1.09
CA VAL A 8 -9.66 14.09 -2.20
C VAL A 8 -9.99 12.60 -2.18
N ILE A 9 -10.20 12.00 -1.00
CA ILE A 9 -10.53 10.58 -0.86
C ILE A 9 -11.60 10.39 0.21
N GLY A 10 -12.61 9.57 -0.10
CA GLY A 10 -13.53 9.00 0.88
C GLY A 10 -13.26 7.50 1.02
N TYR A 11 -13.17 7.02 2.25
CA TYR A 11 -12.94 5.62 2.56
C TYR A 11 -13.90 5.11 3.62
N THR A 12 -14.61 4.03 3.34
CA THR A 12 -15.54 3.42 4.30
C THR A 12 -14.82 2.34 5.10
N VAL A 13 -15.01 2.34 6.41
CA VAL A 13 -14.57 1.28 7.32
C VAL A 13 -15.81 0.46 7.68
N PRO A 14 -16.01 -0.74 7.09
CA PRO A 14 -17.23 -1.52 7.26
C PRO A 14 -17.63 -1.70 8.72
N GLY A 15 -18.89 -1.36 9.04
CA GLY A 15 -19.42 -1.44 10.40
C GLY A 15 -18.90 -0.39 11.39
N ARG A 16 -17.91 0.44 11.04
CA ARG A 16 -17.28 1.41 11.95
C ARG A 16 -17.52 2.87 11.59
N GLY A 17 -17.57 3.22 10.29
CA GLY A 17 -17.76 4.60 9.85
C GLY A 17 -17.08 4.91 8.51
N ALA A 18 -16.64 6.15 8.34
CA ALA A 18 -15.92 6.59 7.15
C ALA A 18 -14.82 7.61 7.49
N VAL A 19 -13.75 7.57 6.72
CA VAL A 19 -12.65 8.54 6.74
C VAL A 19 -12.76 9.41 5.49
N VAL A 20 -12.63 10.71 5.68
CA VAL A 20 -12.44 11.68 4.61
C VAL A 20 -11.00 12.19 4.66
N GLY A 21 -10.26 11.96 3.59
CA GLY A 21 -8.96 12.54 3.35
C GLY A 21 -9.07 13.86 2.60
N ILE A 22 -8.47 14.89 3.15
CA ILE A 22 -8.53 16.27 2.68
C ILE A 22 -7.12 16.74 2.39
N HIS A 23 -6.94 17.32 1.22
CA HIS A 23 -5.77 18.08 0.86
C HIS A 23 -5.94 19.51 1.37
N SER A 24 -5.05 19.95 2.26
CA SER A 24 -5.14 21.23 2.96
C SER A 24 -3.93 22.09 2.65
N PHE A 25 -4.12 23.13 1.83
CA PHE A 25 -3.06 24.07 1.51
C PHE A 25 -2.99 25.18 2.57
N GLY A 26 -1.82 25.30 3.21
CA GLY A 26 -1.49 26.40 4.12
C GLY A 26 -0.20 27.09 3.70
N GLY A 27 -0.20 28.43 3.61
CA GLY A 27 0.98 29.20 3.19
C GLY A 27 2.19 29.15 4.15
N THR A 28 2.18 28.27 5.14
CA THR A 28 3.22 28.11 6.17
C THR A 28 3.90 26.74 6.14
N THR A 29 3.14 25.67 5.87
CA THR A 29 3.62 24.27 5.87
C THR A 29 3.57 23.60 4.51
N GLY A 30 2.96 24.27 3.53
CA GLY A 30 2.72 23.70 2.20
C GLY A 30 1.38 23.00 2.12
N ASP A 31 1.29 22.05 1.21
CA ASP A 31 0.16 21.13 1.13
C ASP A 31 0.26 20.06 2.23
N ASP A 32 -0.75 19.99 3.09
CA ASP A 32 -0.86 19.02 4.17
C ASP A 32 -2.01 18.03 3.91
N ILE A 33 -2.02 16.92 4.64
CA ILE A 33 -3.14 15.96 4.64
C ILE A 33 -3.94 16.13 5.93
N VAL A 34 -5.25 16.26 5.83
CA VAL A 34 -6.17 16.20 6.97
C VAL A 34 -7.07 14.97 6.82
N LEU A 35 -7.07 14.12 7.84
CA LEU A 35 -7.95 12.97 7.95
C LEU A 35 -9.05 13.26 8.95
N LEU A 36 -10.30 13.07 8.56
CA LEU A 36 -11.47 13.20 9.43
C LEU A 36 -12.23 11.88 9.48
N PHE A 37 -12.40 11.31 10.66
CA PHE A 37 -13.21 10.10 10.85
C PHE A 37 -14.60 10.45 11.38
N TYR A 38 -15.61 9.88 10.75
CA TYR A 38 -17.01 9.99 11.13
C TYR A 38 -17.59 8.62 11.43
N ASN A 39 -18.36 8.53 12.52
CA ASN A 39 -19.13 7.34 12.83
C ASN A 39 -20.35 7.19 11.90
N PRO A 40 -21.08 6.06 11.94
CA PRO A 40 -22.22 5.83 11.05
C PRO A 40 -23.37 6.84 11.22
N ASN A 41 -23.43 7.55 12.36
CA ASN A 41 -24.40 8.61 12.63
C ASN A 41 -23.94 9.98 12.10
N GLY A 42 -22.80 10.05 11.40
CA GLY A 42 -22.25 11.28 10.84
C GLY A 42 -21.56 12.19 11.87
N SER A 43 -21.32 11.73 13.09
CA SER A 43 -20.58 12.51 14.09
C SER A 43 -19.08 12.27 13.92
N ARG A 44 -18.29 13.35 13.91
CA ARG A 44 -16.82 13.26 13.86
C ARG A 44 -16.29 12.71 15.17
N GLU A 45 -15.52 11.63 15.12
CA GLU A 45 -14.90 11.04 16.31
C GLU A 45 -13.47 11.52 16.52
N TRP A 46 -12.69 11.57 15.45
CA TRP A 46 -11.32 12.07 15.50
C TRP A 46 -10.94 12.79 14.22
N ALA A 47 -9.87 13.58 14.32
CA ALA A 47 -9.24 14.29 13.22
C ALA A 47 -7.72 14.22 13.40
N TYR A 48 -7.00 14.11 12.29
CA TYR A 48 -5.54 14.14 12.29
C TYR A 48 -5.05 15.04 11.16
N ARG A 49 -4.05 15.90 11.42
CA ARG A 49 -3.34 16.65 10.39
C ARG A 49 -1.94 16.08 10.27
N TYR A 50 -1.62 15.52 9.11
CA TYR A 50 -0.30 15.05 8.75
C TYR A 50 0.43 16.14 7.97
N THR A 51 1.66 16.40 8.40
CA THR A 51 2.60 17.31 7.76
C THR A 51 4.01 16.81 8.07
N SER A 52 4.89 16.80 7.08
CA SER A 52 6.32 16.52 7.26
C SER A 52 7.16 17.80 7.39
N ALA A 53 6.49 18.94 7.63
CA ALA A 53 7.03 20.26 8.00
C ALA A 53 7.89 21.01 6.95
N TYR A 54 8.17 20.39 5.79
CA TYR A 54 8.96 20.99 4.70
C TYR A 54 8.60 20.45 3.30
N TYR A 55 7.50 19.70 3.21
CA TYR A 55 7.07 19.02 2.00
C TYR A 55 5.62 19.33 1.69
N ASP A 56 5.26 19.20 0.42
CA ASP A 56 3.87 18.95 0.04
C ASP A 56 3.54 17.47 0.25
N ASP A 57 2.54 17.22 1.08
CA ASP A 57 2.03 15.90 1.42
C ASP A 57 0.69 15.67 0.72
N TYR A 58 0.63 14.67 -0.15
CA TYR A 58 -0.54 14.29 -0.91
C TYR A 58 -1.00 12.88 -0.53
N LEU A 59 -2.29 12.74 -0.22
CA LEU A 59 -2.90 11.44 0.06
C LEU A 59 -3.18 10.71 -1.25
N LEU A 60 -2.74 9.45 -1.37
CA LEU A 60 -2.89 8.61 -2.56
C LEU A 60 -3.95 7.53 -2.40
N SER A 61 -3.93 6.83 -1.27
CA SER A 61 -4.82 5.69 -1.00
C SER A 61 -4.99 5.48 0.49
N MET A 62 -6.08 4.83 0.89
CA MET A 62 -6.32 4.40 2.26
C MET A 62 -6.80 2.95 2.31
N ALA A 63 -6.48 2.26 3.40
CA ALA A 63 -6.94 0.91 3.70
C ALA A 63 -7.05 0.71 5.22
N HIS A 64 -7.76 -0.32 5.68
CA HIS A 64 -7.77 -0.71 7.09
C HIS A 64 -7.39 -2.19 7.25
N ASP A 65 -6.86 -2.55 8.40
CA ASP A 65 -6.69 -3.94 8.80
C ASP A 65 -7.89 -4.47 9.60
N ALA A 66 -7.86 -5.75 9.95
CA ALA A 66 -8.92 -6.39 10.73
C ALA A 66 -9.12 -5.79 12.14
N GLN A 67 -8.11 -5.07 12.67
CA GLN A 67 -8.17 -4.37 13.94
C GLN A 67 -8.67 -2.91 13.79
N ASN A 68 -9.10 -2.50 12.59
CA ASN A 68 -9.52 -1.15 12.23
C ASN A 68 -8.42 -0.09 12.39
N ARG A 69 -7.15 -0.47 12.34
CA ARG A 69 -6.07 0.50 12.14
C ARG A 69 -6.15 1.01 10.72
N LEU A 70 -6.11 2.32 10.56
CA LEU A 70 -6.11 2.96 9.25
C LEU A 70 -4.69 3.05 8.74
N TYR A 71 -4.49 2.69 7.48
CA TYR A 71 -3.27 2.93 6.75
C TYR A 71 -3.53 3.95 5.65
N ALA A 72 -2.60 4.90 5.49
CA ALA A 72 -2.66 5.91 4.46
C ALA A 72 -1.35 5.89 3.66
N LEU A 73 -1.48 5.75 2.34
CA LEU A 73 -0.37 5.89 1.42
C LEU A 73 -0.30 7.35 0.97
N THR A 74 0.88 7.95 1.09
CA THR A 74 1.10 9.36 0.77
C THR A 74 2.30 9.53 -0.16
N THR A 75 2.32 10.66 -0.85
CA THR A 75 3.49 11.18 -1.55
C THR A 75 3.90 12.46 -0.84
N SER A 76 5.18 12.58 -0.48
CA SER A 76 5.75 13.77 0.13
C SER A 76 6.82 14.36 -0.80
N VAL A 77 6.72 15.64 -1.14
CA VAL A 77 7.60 16.37 -2.07
C VAL A 77 8.40 17.47 -1.35
N LEU A 78 9.73 17.33 -1.24
CA LEU A 78 10.59 18.27 -0.48
C LEU A 78 10.85 19.57 -1.23
N TRP A 79 10.82 20.71 -0.53
CA TRP A 79 11.04 22.04 -1.12
C TRP A 79 12.41 22.72 -0.88
N ALA A 80 13.18 22.37 0.16
CA ALA A 80 14.29 23.23 0.58
C ALA A 80 15.66 22.98 -0.12
N ASN A 81 16.12 23.95 -0.93
CA ASN A 81 17.51 24.21 -1.38
C ASN A 81 18.32 23.12 -2.15
N ASP A 82 17.83 22.48 -3.23
CA ASP A 82 18.50 22.41 -4.57
C ASP A 82 17.77 21.52 -5.61
N ARG A 83 17.99 21.90 -6.90
CA ARG A 83 17.83 21.37 -8.28
C ARG A 83 17.05 20.10 -8.63
N LEU A 84 16.60 19.30 -7.68
CA LEU A 84 15.91 18.05 -7.92
C LEU A 84 14.85 17.78 -6.82
N GLU A 85 13.55 17.77 -7.18
CA GLU A 85 12.42 17.45 -6.29
C GLU A 85 12.58 16.04 -5.71
N GLN A 86 12.88 15.90 -4.41
CA GLN A 86 12.84 14.60 -3.76
C GLN A 86 11.39 14.24 -3.44
N VAL A 87 10.90 13.20 -4.13
CA VAL A 87 9.58 12.63 -3.88
C VAL A 87 9.75 11.31 -3.15
N SER A 88 9.08 11.17 -2.01
CA SER A 88 9.03 9.92 -1.25
C SER A 88 7.60 9.42 -1.15
N MET A 89 7.41 8.12 -1.36
CA MET A 89 6.16 7.46 -1.01
C MET A 89 6.24 7.03 0.46
N ARG A 90 5.22 7.37 1.24
CA ARG A 90 5.17 7.05 2.67
C ARG A 90 3.94 6.23 3.00
N LEU A 91 4.08 5.37 3.98
CA LEU A 91 3.01 4.60 4.57
C LEU A 91 2.82 5.04 6.02
N LEU A 92 1.66 5.62 6.30
CA LEU A 92 1.25 6.03 7.63
C LEU A 92 0.33 4.97 8.21
N ARG A 93 0.49 4.64 9.49
CA ARG A 93 -0.45 3.79 10.24
C ARG A 93 -1.01 4.55 11.42
N PHE A 94 -2.32 4.49 11.58
CA PHE A 94 -3.06 5.11 12.66
C PHE A 94 -3.78 4.07 13.50
N SER A 95 -3.83 4.30 14.80
CA SER A 95 -4.70 3.56 15.72
C SER A 95 -6.17 3.76 15.32
N PRO A 96 -7.09 2.89 15.78
CA PRO A 96 -8.53 3.06 15.52
C PRO A 96 -9.11 4.39 16.05
N ASN A 97 -8.39 5.06 16.95
CA ASN A 97 -8.75 6.34 17.56
C ASN A 97 -8.05 7.54 16.88
N GLY A 98 -7.33 7.33 15.77
CA GLY A 98 -6.72 8.39 14.98
C GLY A 98 -5.33 8.83 15.44
N THR A 99 -4.69 8.11 16.37
CA THR A 99 -3.31 8.39 16.77
C THR A 99 -2.34 7.84 15.71
N LEU A 100 -1.42 8.66 15.19
CA LEU A 100 -0.35 8.16 14.33
C LEU A 100 0.58 7.22 15.12
N GLU A 101 0.68 5.97 14.69
CA GLU A 101 1.51 4.93 15.30
C GLU A 101 2.82 4.73 14.55
N GLN A 102 2.80 4.89 13.23
CA GLN A 102 3.97 4.73 12.36
C GLN A 102 3.93 5.68 11.17
N ASP A 103 5.09 6.17 10.79
CA ASP A 103 5.34 6.91 9.56
C ASP A 103 6.61 6.33 8.91
N MET A 104 6.43 5.70 7.75
CA MET A 104 7.47 4.90 7.11
C MET A 104 7.66 5.30 5.65
N VAL A 105 8.90 5.30 5.16
CA VAL A 105 9.16 5.45 3.72
C VAL A 105 8.99 4.08 3.06
N VAL A 106 8.18 4.01 2.01
CA VAL A 106 8.04 2.79 1.20
C VAL A 106 9.33 2.63 0.37
N PRO A 107 10.02 1.47 0.42
CA PRO A 107 11.27 1.25 -0.30
C PRO A 107 11.02 1.09 -1.81
N THR A 108 10.71 2.18 -2.49
CA THR A 108 10.42 2.15 -3.94
C THR A 108 11.66 1.89 -4.79
N GLY A 109 12.86 1.99 -4.21
CA GLY A 109 14.13 1.99 -4.94
C GLY A 109 14.33 3.24 -5.81
N HIS A 110 13.41 4.21 -5.75
CA HIS A 110 13.41 5.41 -6.58
C HIS A 110 13.38 6.67 -5.71
N THR A 111 14.50 7.38 -5.68
CA THR A 111 14.54 8.80 -5.34
C THR A 111 14.42 9.58 -6.65
N SER A 112 13.19 9.84 -7.10
CA SER A 112 13.03 10.70 -8.27
C SER A 112 13.47 12.12 -7.93
N SER A 113 13.87 12.84 -8.96
CA SER A 113 14.53 14.12 -8.84
C SER A 113 13.87 15.21 -9.69
N ARG A 114 12.77 14.95 -10.40
CA ARG A 114 12.00 15.96 -11.16
C ARG A 114 10.71 15.36 -11.70
N GLY A 115 9.56 15.97 -11.41
CA GLY A 115 8.33 15.86 -12.20
C GLY A 115 7.63 14.49 -12.22
N LEU A 116 8.02 13.54 -11.37
CA LEU A 116 7.30 12.27 -11.21
C LEU A 116 6.39 12.36 -9.99
N SER A 117 5.09 12.44 -10.24
CA SER A 117 4.07 12.16 -9.21
C SER A 117 4.11 10.66 -8.95
N LEU A 118 4.74 10.24 -7.84
CA LEU A 118 4.59 8.88 -7.35
C LEU A 118 3.11 8.68 -7.03
N ARG A 119 2.47 7.81 -7.82
CA ARG A 119 1.09 7.36 -7.64
C ARG A 119 1.13 5.94 -7.14
N GLY A 120 0.17 5.58 -6.31
CA GLY A 120 0.04 4.22 -5.85
C GLY A 120 -1.27 3.95 -5.16
N VAL A 121 -1.53 2.67 -4.99
CA VAL A 121 -2.70 2.12 -4.32
C VAL A 121 -2.23 1.17 -3.24
N LEU A 122 -3.03 1.09 -2.19
CA LEU A 122 -2.73 0.35 -0.97
C LEU A 122 -3.83 -0.66 -0.68
N GLY A 123 -3.43 -1.87 -0.33
CA GLY A 123 -4.28 -2.87 0.29
C GLY A 123 -3.59 -3.44 1.53
N ILE A 124 -4.38 -4.01 2.44
CA ILE A 124 -3.89 -4.72 3.62
C ILE A 124 -4.42 -6.15 3.55
N ASN A 125 -3.54 -7.15 3.72
CA ASN A 125 -3.97 -8.55 3.74
C ASN A 125 -4.54 -8.94 5.12
N ALA A 126 -5.05 -10.17 5.22
CA ALA A 126 -5.62 -10.70 6.47
C ALA A 126 -4.62 -10.71 7.65
N ALA A 127 -3.32 -10.86 7.35
CA ALA A 127 -2.24 -10.75 8.32
C ALA A 127 -1.95 -9.31 8.76
N GLY A 128 -2.59 -8.28 8.20
CA GLY A 128 -2.30 -6.87 8.54
C GLY A 128 -1.04 -6.32 7.88
N GLN A 129 -0.48 -7.03 6.90
CA GLN A 129 0.69 -6.61 6.15
C GLN A 129 0.30 -5.71 4.96
N PRO A 130 1.03 -4.61 4.74
CA PRO A 130 0.77 -3.72 3.62
C PRO A 130 1.15 -4.33 2.27
N ILE A 131 0.30 -4.12 1.27
CA ILE A 131 0.59 -4.39 -0.14
C ILE A 131 0.43 -3.07 -0.89
N VAL A 132 1.51 -2.63 -1.53
CA VAL A 132 1.57 -1.36 -2.25
C VAL A 132 1.84 -1.62 -3.72
N ALA A 133 0.97 -1.12 -4.58
CA ALA A 133 1.25 -1.04 -6.01
C ALA A 133 1.48 0.42 -6.38
N TYR A 134 2.59 0.73 -7.04
CA TYR A 134 2.94 2.11 -7.39
C TYR A 134 3.42 2.21 -8.83
N ALA A 135 3.33 3.42 -9.39
CA ALA A 135 3.69 3.72 -10.76
C ALA A 135 5.13 4.29 -10.85
N HIS A 136 5.69 4.24 -12.06
CA HIS A 136 6.94 4.90 -12.47
C HIS A 136 8.22 4.43 -11.74
N PRO A 137 8.73 3.22 -12.07
CA PRO A 137 8.12 2.21 -12.93
C PRO A 137 7.04 1.42 -12.19
N PRO A 138 6.06 0.83 -12.91
CA PRO A 138 5.03 0.05 -12.28
C PRO A 138 5.57 -1.15 -11.50
N PHE A 139 5.22 -1.23 -10.22
CA PHE A 139 5.72 -2.23 -9.30
C PHE A 139 4.68 -2.56 -8.23
N LEU A 140 4.70 -3.78 -7.74
CA LEU A 140 3.88 -4.30 -6.65
C LEU A 140 4.78 -4.89 -5.59
N THR A 141 4.56 -4.55 -4.32
CA THR A 141 5.36 -5.08 -3.21
C THR A 141 4.50 -5.36 -1.99
N ARG A 142 4.79 -6.47 -1.30
CA ARG A 142 4.29 -6.78 0.04
C ARG A 142 5.36 -6.38 1.05
N LEU A 143 4.93 -5.72 2.12
CA LEU A 143 5.77 -5.26 3.21
C LEU A 143 5.45 -6.02 4.49
N THR A 144 6.41 -6.12 5.40
CA THR A 144 6.15 -6.46 6.80
C THR A 144 5.29 -5.38 7.44
N ARG A 145 4.69 -5.66 8.62
CA ARG A 145 3.99 -4.61 9.40
C ARG A 145 4.94 -3.49 9.87
N ALA A 146 6.25 -3.74 9.81
CA ALA A 146 7.31 -2.79 10.05
C ALA A 146 7.92 -2.21 8.75
N GLY A 147 7.25 -2.35 7.59
CA GLY A 147 7.60 -1.66 6.35
C GLY A 147 8.83 -2.17 5.58
N SER A 148 9.44 -3.28 6.01
CA SER A 148 10.49 -3.95 5.24
C SER A 148 9.88 -4.71 4.06
N VAL A 149 10.57 -4.77 2.93
CA VAL A 149 10.10 -5.53 1.76
C VAL A 149 10.16 -7.03 2.05
N LEU A 150 9.03 -7.71 1.86
CA LEU A 150 8.96 -9.18 1.85
C LEU A 150 9.23 -9.70 0.44
N TRP A 151 8.50 -9.18 -0.54
CA TRP A 151 8.72 -9.47 -1.95
C TRP A 151 8.30 -8.28 -2.83
N GLY A 152 8.74 -8.31 -4.09
CA GLY A 152 8.37 -7.30 -5.08
C GLY A 152 8.39 -7.83 -6.50
N MET A 153 7.48 -7.35 -7.34
CA MET A 153 7.39 -7.72 -8.75
C MET A 153 7.05 -6.52 -9.64
N ARG A 154 7.49 -6.56 -10.89
CA ARG A 154 7.14 -5.54 -11.89
C ARG A 154 5.73 -5.75 -12.38
N LEU A 155 5.01 -4.66 -12.58
CA LEU A 155 3.68 -4.68 -13.18
C LEU A 155 3.76 -4.36 -14.68
N PRO A 156 2.93 -4.98 -15.53
CA PRO A 156 2.84 -4.66 -16.95
C PRO A 156 2.01 -3.39 -17.23
N MET A 157 1.51 -2.71 -16.20
CA MET A 157 0.55 -1.60 -16.29
C MET A 157 0.72 -0.62 -15.12
N GLU A 158 0.35 0.64 -15.30
CA GLU A 158 0.26 1.59 -14.19
C GLU A 158 -0.91 1.22 -13.26
N PRO A 159 -0.67 0.92 -11.97
CA PRO A 159 -1.72 0.50 -11.07
C PRO A 159 -2.64 1.67 -10.68
N GLN A 160 -3.93 1.40 -10.64
CA GLN A 160 -4.99 2.36 -10.29
C GLN A 160 -5.99 1.81 -9.26
N ALA A 161 -6.10 0.49 -9.15
CA ALA A 161 -6.82 -0.16 -8.07
C ALA A 161 -6.11 -1.46 -7.67
N LEU A 162 -6.23 -1.81 -6.39
CA LEU A 162 -5.71 -3.03 -5.81
C LEU A 162 -6.79 -3.61 -4.90
N PHE A 163 -7.11 -4.88 -5.10
CA PHE A 163 -7.99 -5.64 -4.24
C PHE A 163 -7.20 -6.80 -3.67
N VAL A 164 -7.24 -6.95 -2.34
CA VAL A 164 -6.60 -8.05 -1.63
C VAL A 164 -7.70 -9.01 -1.20
N GLU A 165 -7.69 -10.21 -1.77
CA GLU A 165 -8.65 -11.25 -1.40
C GLU A 165 -8.28 -11.84 -0.04
N PRO A 166 -9.25 -12.30 0.78
CA PRO A 166 -8.96 -12.94 2.07
C PRO A 166 -8.03 -14.15 1.98
N GLN A 167 -8.01 -14.81 0.82
CA GLN A 167 -7.18 -15.99 0.52
C GLN A 167 -5.77 -15.61 0.03
N GLY A 168 -5.44 -14.32 -0.01
CA GLY A 168 -4.10 -13.83 -0.38
C GLY A 168 -3.94 -13.43 -1.84
N ALA A 169 -4.84 -13.86 -2.73
CA ALA A 169 -4.79 -13.45 -4.13
C ALA A 169 -5.02 -11.94 -4.30
N LEU A 170 -4.38 -11.36 -5.31
CA LEU A 170 -4.40 -9.91 -5.54
C LEU A 170 -4.99 -9.61 -6.91
N LEU A 171 -5.99 -8.74 -7.00
CA LEU A 171 -6.42 -8.18 -8.27
C LEU A 171 -5.88 -6.77 -8.37
N VAL A 172 -4.98 -6.55 -9.34
CA VAL A 172 -4.49 -5.22 -9.68
C VAL A 172 -5.18 -4.80 -10.96
N ALA A 173 -5.76 -3.60 -10.97
CA ALA A 173 -6.32 -2.99 -12.17
C ALA A 173 -5.57 -1.70 -12.49
N GLY A 174 -5.39 -1.42 -13.77
CA GLY A 174 -4.57 -0.31 -14.21
C GLY A 174 -4.68 0.01 -15.69
N SER A 175 -3.84 0.94 -16.13
CA SER A 175 -3.73 1.29 -17.53
C SER A 175 -2.34 1.00 -18.09
N ALA A 176 -2.29 0.41 -19.28
CA ALA A 176 -1.06 0.21 -20.03
C ALA A 176 -1.10 0.95 -21.36
N PHE A 177 0.06 1.43 -21.81
CA PHE A 177 0.23 1.89 -23.18
C PHE A 177 0.61 0.70 -24.06
N PRO A 178 0.10 0.63 -25.29
CA PRO A 178 0.61 -0.28 -26.31
C PRO A 178 2.12 -0.09 -26.48
N GLU A 179 2.84 -1.18 -26.82
CA GLU A 179 4.26 -1.08 -27.21
C GLU A 179 4.45 -0.23 -28.47
N ASP A 180 3.42 -0.12 -29.32
CA ASP A 180 3.42 0.76 -30.48
C ASP A 180 3.29 2.24 -30.07
N PRO A 181 4.34 3.06 -30.25
CA PRO A 181 4.32 4.48 -29.87
C PRO A 181 3.35 5.33 -30.72
N HIS A 182 2.80 4.79 -31.82
CA HIS A 182 1.80 5.45 -32.65
C HIS A 182 0.36 5.08 -32.28
N ALA A 183 0.16 4.11 -31.38
CA ALA A 183 -1.17 3.73 -30.95
C ALA A 183 -1.69 4.71 -29.89
N GLU A 184 -2.74 5.47 -30.25
CA GLU A 184 -3.43 6.40 -29.34
C GLU A 184 -4.36 5.69 -28.33
N ALA A 185 -4.21 4.38 -28.14
CA ALA A 185 -5.05 3.60 -27.25
C ALA A 185 -4.42 3.47 -25.85
N ARG A 186 -5.24 3.50 -24.80
CA ARG A 186 -4.86 2.98 -23.47
C ARG A 186 -5.67 1.73 -23.20
N TYR A 187 -5.01 0.65 -22.79
CA TYR A 187 -5.69 -0.56 -22.37
C TYR A 187 -5.99 -0.48 -20.88
N LEU A 188 -7.21 -0.83 -20.50
CA LEU A 188 -7.51 -1.22 -19.12
C LEU A 188 -7.13 -2.67 -18.96
N LEU A 189 -6.27 -2.95 -17.99
CA LEU A 189 -5.80 -4.29 -17.70
C LEU A 189 -6.14 -4.63 -16.26
N VAL A 190 -6.57 -5.89 -16.05
CA VAL A 190 -6.79 -6.47 -14.73
C VAL A 190 -5.95 -7.73 -14.68
N VAL A 191 -5.01 -7.78 -13.73
CA VAL A 191 -4.14 -8.92 -13.52
C VAL A 191 -4.46 -9.51 -12.15
N LYS A 192 -4.76 -10.80 -12.13
CA LYS A 192 -4.87 -11.56 -10.89
C LYS A 192 -3.51 -12.19 -10.60
N TYR A 193 -2.94 -11.85 -9.46
CA TYR A 193 -1.80 -12.54 -8.88
C TYR A 193 -2.33 -13.61 -7.93
N THR A 194 -1.60 -14.71 -7.91
CA THR A 194 -1.89 -15.97 -7.23
C THR A 194 -2.03 -15.84 -5.72
N PRO A 195 -2.57 -16.90 -5.07
CA PRO A 195 -2.75 -16.94 -3.63
C PRO A 195 -1.45 -16.69 -2.86
N SER A 196 -1.55 -16.35 -1.58
CA SER A 196 -0.39 -16.01 -0.75
C SER A 196 0.67 -17.11 -0.66
N ALA A 197 0.30 -18.36 -0.94
CA ALA A 197 1.19 -19.52 -0.89
C ALA A 197 2.02 -19.74 -2.17
N ASP A 198 1.89 -18.92 -3.21
CA ASP A 198 2.83 -18.88 -4.33
C ASP A 198 4.01 -17.97 -3.91
N LEU A 199 4.98 -18.56 -3.22
CA LEU A 199 6.12 -17.88 -2.60
C LEU A 199 7.16 -17.48 -3.64
N ASN A 200 7.26 -18.24 -4.74
CA ASN A 200 8.22 -17.99 -5.80
C ASN A 200 7.68 -17.05 -6.90
N GLY A 201 6.36 -16.85 -6.97
CA GLY A 201 5.65 -15.93 -7.84
C GLY A 201 5.49 -16.42 -9.30
N ASP A 202 5.55 -17.73 -9.55
CA ASP A 202 5.44 -18.31 -10.89
C ASP A 202 4.00 -18.54 -11.37
N GLY A 203 3.02 -18.34 -10.48
CA GLY A 203 1.61 -18.44 -10.77
C GLY A 203 0.99 -19.79 -10.46
N VAL A 204 1.69 -20.69 -9.78
CA VAL A 204 1.16 -21.96 -9.27
C VAL A 204 1.66 -22.18 -7.84
N VAL A 205 0.83 -22.75 -6.97
CA VAL A 205 1.30 -23.21 -5.65
C VAL A 205 1.76 -24.67 -5.75
N ASP A 206 3.06 -24.94 -5.66
CA ASP A 206 3.61 -26.30 -5.85
C ASP A 206 4.69 -26.71 -4.84
N ASP A 207 5.46 -27.74 -5.17
CA ASP A 207 6.50 -28.28 -4.30
C ASP A 207 7.69 -27.33 -4.11
N ALA A 208 7.90 -26.37 -5.02
CA ALA A 208 8.89 -25.32 -4.85
C ALA A 208 8.49 -24.37 -3.70
N ASP A 209 7.22 -23.98 -3.62
CA ASP A 209 6.71 -23.14 -2.53
C ASP A 209 6.72 -23.88 -1.20
N LEU A 210 6.31 -25.15 -1.22
CA LEU A 210 6.38 -26.02 -0.06
C LEU A 210 7.80 -26.16 0.47
N LEU A 211 8.77 -26.35 -0.42
CA LEU A 211 10.18 -26.44 -0.07
C LEU A 211 10.68 -25.13 0.55
N GLN A 212 10.21 -23.98 0.06
CA GLN A 212 10.60 -22.69 0.61
C GLN A 212 10.12 -22.51 2.06
N VAL A 213 8.89 -22.91 2.38
CA VAL A 213 8.40 -22.93 3.78
C VAL A 213 9.24 -23.88 4.65
N LEU A 214 9.56 -25.08 4.15
CA LEU A 214 10.38 -26.05 4.89
C LEU A 214 11.82 -25.57 5.13
N LEU A 215 12.39 -24.79 4.22
CA LEU A 215 13.73 -24.19 4.39
C LEU A 215 13.74 -23.08 5.45
N GLU A 216 12.64 -22.35 5.59
CA GLU A 216 12.48 -21.27 6.57
C GLU A 216 11.84 -21.76 7.89
N PHE A 217 11.54 -23.05 8.04
CA PHE A 217 10.82 -23.59 9.19
C PHE A 217 11.53 -23.31 10.52
N GLY A 218 10.79 -22.79 11.49
CA GLY A 218 11.27 -22.38 12.81
C GLY A 218 11.98 -21.03 12.85
N THR A 219 12.00 -20.27 11.75
CA THR A 219 12.49 -18.90 11.76
C THR A 219 11.51 -17.97 12.47
N GLU A 220 12.05 -16.99 13.21
CA GLU A 220 11.28 -15.93 13.85
C GLU A 220 11.34 -14.65 13.01
N GLY A 221 10.23 -13.91 12.99
CA GLY A 221 10.03 -12.68 12.23
C GLY A 221 9.09 -12.87 11.03
N GLU A 222 8.57 -11.75 10.52
CA GLU A 222 7.74 -11.76 9.31
C GLU A 222 8.63 -12.07 8.09
N THR A 223 8.49 -13.25 7.50
CA THR A 223 9.14 -13.64 6.25
C THR A 223 8.12 -13.89 5.14
N VAL A 224 8.58 -14.29 3.96
CA VAL A 224 7.68 -14.70 2.87
C VAL A 224 7.02 -16.06 3.15
N ALA A 225 7.66 -16.90 3.96
CA ALA A 225 7.14 -18.20 4.41
C ALA A 225 6.19 -18.08 5.61
N ASP A 226 6.22 -16.98 6.36
CA ASP A 226 5.22 -16.64 7.38
C ASP A 226 3.91 -16.18 6.69
N LEU A 227 3.11 -17.17 6.29
CA LEU A 227 1.89 -16.99 5.51
C LEU A 227 0.73 -16.48 6.37
N ASN A 228 0.66 -16.92 7.62
CA ASN A 228 -0.38 -16.49 8.55
C ASN A 228 -0.03 -15.13 9.21
N GLY A 229 1.25 -14.72 9.17
CA GLY A 229 1.78 -13.47 9.67
C GLY A 229 1.94 -13.43 11.20
N ASP A 230 1.97 -14.55 11.90
CA ASP A 230 2.11 -14.57 13.35
C ASP A 230 3.56 -14.31 13.83
N GLY A 231 4.49 -14.26 12.88
CA GLY A 231 5.89 -13.96 13.12
C GLY A 231 6.74 -15.19 13.43
N VAL A 232 6.26 -16.41 13.19
CA VAL A 232 7.06 -17.63 13.24
C VAL A 232 6.67 -18.51 12.06
N VAL A 233 7.65 -19.05 11.33
CA VAL A 233 7.37 -20.04 10.28
C VAL A 233 7.16 -21.41 10.91
N ASP A 234 5.93 -21.91 10.96
CA ASP A 234 5.60 -23.18 11.62
C ASP A 234 4.65 -24.10 10.82
N ASP A 235 4.06 -25.08 11.50
CA ASP A 235 3.16 -26.04 10.87
C ASP A 235 1.87 -25.39 10.35
N ALA A 236 1.43 -24.25 10.89
CA ALA A 236 0.32 -23.50 10.36
C ALA A 236 0.61 -22.92 8.97
N ASP A 237 1.83 -22.42 8.72
CA ASP A 237 2.25 -21.95 7.40
C ASP A 237 2.41 -23.10 6.41
N LEU A 238 2.97 -24.22 6.86
CA LEU A 238 3.07 -25.43 6.06
C LEU A 238 1.68 -25.92 5.60
N ILE A 239 0.72 -25.94 6.53
CA ILE A 239 -0.66 -26.30 6.24
C ILE A 239 -1.30 -25.29 5.28
N ALA A 240 -0.98 -24.00 5.39
CA ALA A 240 -1.50 -22.97 4.50
C ALA A 240 -1.06 -23.18 3.04
N VAL A 241 0.20 -23.58 2.80
CA VAL A 241 0.65 -23.98 1.45
C VAL A 241 -0.10 -25.21 0.96
N LEU A 242 -0.22 -26.24 1.80
CA LEU A 242 -0.86 -27.50 1.41
C LEU A 242 -2.35 -27.33 1.07
N PHE A 243 -3.06 -26.39 1.71
CA PHE A 243 -4.45 -26.07 1.36
C PHE A 243 -4.60 -25.41 -0.01
N GLN A 244 -3.55 -24.77 -0.51
CA GLN A 244 -3.53 -24.05 -1.79
C GLN A 244 -2.80 -24.86 -2.88
N PHE A 245 -2.26 -26.03 -2.57
CA PHE A 245 -1.44 -26.84 -3.47
C PHE A 245 -2.16 -27.17 -4.79
N GLY A 246 -1.51 -26.86 -5.91
CA GLY A 246 -2.01 -27.04 -7.27
C GLY A 246 -2.99 -25.96 -7.76
N SER A 247 -3.19 -24.87 -7.00
CA SER A 247 -3.99 -23.71 -7.43
C SER A 247 -3.26 -22.79 -8.39
#